data_AF-V4KDB5-F1
#
_entry.id   AF-V4KDB5-F1
#
_cell.length_a   1.000
_cell.length_b   1.000
_cell.length_c   1.000
_cell.angle_alpha   90.00
_cell.angle_beta   90.00
_cell.angle_gamma   90.00
#
_symmetry.space_group_name_H-M   'P 1'
#
loop_
_entity.id
_entity.type
_entity.pdbx_description
1 polymer ?
#
loop_
_entity_poly.entity_id
_entity_poly.type
_entity_poly.pdbx_seq_one_letter_code
_entity_poly.pdbx_strand_id
1 'polypeptide(L)'
;MIKAAIMHKGTSLIDVLQPCPTYNDIMTKEWYEKRIYYLDKEDPSWDPNVEKPEDLKKLPKIVEKMLEWEPRIPLGIFYRNTMVEPFDARIEKIMPGYLAMPPARRPVSVNGRALTNPFQAFRDRLVQT
;
A
#
# COMPACT_ATOMS: atom_id res chain seq x y z
N MET A 1 10.93 -7.68 4.29
CA MET A 1 10.23 -6.58 3.58
C MET A 1 8.86 -7.01 3.05
N ILE A 2 8.77 -8.02 2.16
CA ILE A 2 7.49 -8.48 1.58
C ILE A 2 6.40 -8.76 2.64
N LYS A 3 6.72 -9.52 3.70
CA LYS A 3 5.78 -9.77 4.80
C LYS A 3 5.25 -8.48 5.45
N ALA A 4 6.12 -7.50 5.69
CA ALA A 4 5.72 -6.23 6.29
C ALA A 4 4.83 -5.41 5.35
N ALA A 5 5.11 -5.43 4.04
CA ALA A 5 4.29 -4.75 3.03
C ALA A 5 2.88 -5.37 2.89
N ILE A 6 2.77 -6.70 2.94
CA ILE A 6 1.47 -7.41 2.93
C ILE A 6 0.66 -7.09 4.20
N MET A 7 1.34 -7.01 5.34
CA MET A 7 0.69 -6.72 6.63
C MET A 7 0.29 -5.25 6.77
N HIS A 8 0.84 -4.35 5.96
CA HIS A 8 0.53 -2.92 6.02
C HIS A 8 -0.94 -2.67 5.64
N LYS A 9 -1.65 -1.91 6.47
CA LYS A 9 -3.05 -1.53 6.25
C LYS A 9 -3.11 -0.28 5.37
N GLY A 10 -2.92 -0.47 4.08
CA GLY A 10 -2.87 0.60 3.09
C GLY A 10 -2.14 0.16 1.85
N THR A 11 -1.73 1.13 1.04
CA THR A 11 -0.89 0.88 -0.14
C THR A 11 0.56 0.73 0.29
N SER A 12 1.23 -0.33 -0.17
CA SER A 12 2.66 -0.53 0.02
C SER A 12 3.39 -0.61 -1.31
N LEU A 13 4.62 -0.12 -1.34
CA LEU A 13 5.55 -0.21 -2.47
C LEU A 13 6.83 -0.90 -2.00
N ILE A 14 7.29 -1.87 -2.78
CA ILE A 14 8.61 -2.47 -2.62
C ILE A 14 9.33 -2.30 -3.95
N ASP A 15 10.39 -1.51 -3.94
CA ASP A 15 11.38 -1.53 -5.01
C ASP A 15 12.40 -2.65 -4.75
N VAL A 16 12.64 -3.49 -5.75
CA VAL A 16 13.52 -4.66 -5.66
C VAL A 16 14.67 -4.46 -6.62
N LEU A 17 15.85 -4.15 -6.07
CA LEU A 17 17.09 -4.11 -6.83
C LEU A 17 17.40 -5.52 -7.34
N GLN A 18 17.17 -5.74 -8.62
CA GLN A 18 17.31 -7.06 -9.26
C GLN A 18 18.34 -6.98 -10.40
N PRO A 19 19.50 -7.67 -10.27
CA PRO A 19 20.48 -7.71 -11.35
C PRO A 19 19.92 -8.45 -12.57
N CYS A 20 20.31 -8.00 -13.76
CA CYS A 20 19.94 -8.61 -15.04
C CYS A 20 21.21 -9.08 -15.79
N PRO A 21 21.65 -10.34 -15.62
CA PRO A 21 22.95 -10.79 -16.09
C PRO A 21 23.10 -10.80 -17.61
N THR A 22 22.00 -10.85 -18.36
CA THR A 22 22.02 -10.91 -19.83
C THR A 22 22.29 -9.54 -20.48
N TYR A 23 21.77 -8.46 -19.89
CA TYR A 23 21.72 -7.15 -20.55
C TYR A 23 22.33 -6.00 -19.75
N ASN A 24 22.56 -6.17 -18.45
CA ASN A 24 23.10 -5.12 -17.59
C ASN A 24 24.35 -5.64 -16.88
N ASP A 25 25.49 -5.39 -17.52
CA ASP A 25 26.84 -5.70 -17.03
C ASP A 25 27.40 -4.63 -16.10
N ILE A 26 26.69 -3.52 -15.88
CA ILE A 26 27.08 -2.42 -14.99
C ILE A 26 26.59 -2.67 -13.56
N MET A 27 25.29 -2.91 -13.39
CA MET A 27 24.65 -3.14 -12.08
C MET A 27 24.54 -4.64 -11.77
N THR A 28 25.71 -5.30 -11.70
CA THR A 28 25.80 -6.73 -11.36
C THR A 28 25.51 -7.00 -9.88
N LYS A 29 25.40 -8.28 -9.52
CA LYS A 29 25.28 -8.71 -8.13
C LYS A 29 26.42 -8.16 -7.26
N GLU A 30 27.66 -8.29 -7.72
CA GLU A 30 28.87 -7.85 -7.01
C GLU A 30 28.92 -6.32 -6.90
N TRP A 31 28.36 -5.61 -7.89
CA TRP A 31 28.24 -4.14 -7.84
C TRP A 31 27.30 -3.68 -6.73
N TYR A 32 26.14 -4.34 -6.59
CA TYR A 32 25.18 -4.06 -5.52
C TYR A 32 25.71 -4.47 -4.14
N GLU A 33 26.29 -5.67 -3.99
CA GLU A 33 26.77 -6.16 -2.68
C GLU A 33 27.79 -5.23 -2.01
N LYS A 34 28.57 -4.49 -2.80
CA LYS A 34 29.53 -3.48 -2.30
C LYS A 34 28.89 -2.17 -1.83
N ARG A 35 27.65 -1.90 -2.25
CA ARG A 35 26.97 -0.61 -2.05
C ARG A 35 25.79 -0.69 -1.10
N ILE A 36 25.07 -1.81 -1.11
CA ILE A 36 23.86 -1.97 -0.32
C ILE A 36 24.14 -2.01 1.18
N TYR A 37 23.23 -1.46 1.96
CA TYR A 37 23.26 -1.57 3.42
C TYR A 37 21.87 -1.53 4.02
N TYR A 38 21.70 -2.08 5.21
CA TYR A 38 20.42 -2.06 5.90
C TYR A 38 20.36 -0.85 6.84
N LEU A 39 19.41 0.05 6.60
CA LEU A 39 19.26 1.30 7.36
C LEU A 39 19.12 1.07 8.86
N ASP A 40 18.31 0.10 9.26
CA ASP A 40 18.04 -0.25 10.66
C ASP A 40 19.26 -0.83 11.40
N LYS A 41 20.23 -1.37 10.66
CA LYS A 41 21.48 -1.89 11.24
C LYS A 41 22.54 -0.82 11.41
N GLU A 42 22.58 0.16 10.51
CA GLU A 42 23.62 1.19 10.50
C GLU A 42 23.24 2.49 11.18
N ASP A 43 21.96 2.82 11.20
CA ASP A 43 21.42 3.95 11.95
C ASP A 43 20.43 3.43 13.01
N PRO A 44 20.89 3.20 14.26
CA PRO A 44 20.01 2.79 15.35
C PRO A 44 18.90 3.80 15.70
N SER A 45 19.03 5.05 15.23
CA SER A 45 18.01 6.09 15.37
C SER A 45 16.98 6.09 14.23
N TRP A 46 17.14 5.20 13.25
CA TRP A 46 16.24 5.11 12.11
C TRP A 46 14.85 4.65 12.55
N ASP A 47 13.87 5.53 12.36
CA ASP A 47 12.46 5.23 12.60
C ASP A 47 11.63 5.64 11.38
N PRO A 48 11.13 4.67 10.60
CA PRO A 48 10.32 4.95 9.42
C PRO A 48 8.85 5.22 9.75
N ASN A 49 8.43 5.10 11.01
CA ASN A 49 7.02 5.18 11.38
C ASN A 49 6.54 6.63 11.51
N VAL A 50 5.40 6.90 10.88
CA VAL A 50 4.64 8.16 11.00
C VAL A 50 3.26 7.80 11.56
N GLU A 51 3.13 7.91 12.87
CA GLU A 51 1.94 7.48 13.62
C GLU A 51 1.14 8.66 14.17
N LYS A 52 1.78 9.83 14.28
CA LYS A 52 1.17 11.09 14.74
C LYS A 52 1.66 12.29 13.90
N PRO A 53 0.91 13.42 13.88
CA PRO A 53 1.27 14.59 13.08
C PRO A 53 2.68 15.12 13.34
N GLU A 54 3.18 15.00 14.57
CA GLU A 54 4.52 15.47 14.94
C GLU A 54 5.65 14.66 14.28
N ASP A 55 5.36 13.44 13.81
CA ASP A 55 6.31 12.60 13.09
C ASP A 55 6.56 13.08 11.67
N LEU A 56 5.74 13.99 11.13
CA LEU A 56 5.95 14.58 9.80
C LEU A 56 7.29 15.32 9.69
N LYS A 57 7.88 15.75 10.82
CA LYS A 57 9.24 16.29 10.87
C LYS A 57 10.33 15.30 10.43
N LYS A 58 10.04 13.99 10.39
CA LYS A 58 10.95 12.94 9.90
C LYS A 58 11.04 12.91 8.38
N LEU A 59 10.04 13.47 7.67
CA LEU A 59 9.92 13.39 6.21
C LEU A 59 11.18 13.86 5.45
N PRO A 60 11.85 14.97 5.82
CA PRO A 60 13.07 15.39 5.11
C PRO A 60 14.17 14.32 5.15
N LYS A 61 14.43 13.73 6.34
CA LYS A 61 15.43 12.66 6.50
C LYS A 61 15.02 11.38 5.74
N ILE A 62 13.72 11.09 5.70
CA ILE A 62 13.18 9.96 4.93
C ILE A 62 13.43 10.14 3.44
N VAL A 63 13.08 11.31 2.91
CA VAL A 63 13.29 11.63 1.49
C VAL A 63 14.77 11.63 1.14
N GLU A 64 15.63 12.21 1.99
CA GLU A 64 17.08 12.16 1.83
C GLU A 64 17.59 10.73 1.67
N LYS A 65 17.17 9.80 2.54
CA LYS A 65 17.54 8.39 2.44
C LYS A 65 16.96 7.68 1.23
N MET A 66 15.72 7.99 0.83
CA MET A 66 15.12 7.41 -0.39
C MET A 66 15.85 7.83 -1.67
N LEU A 67 16.49 9.00 -1.67
CA LEU A 67 17.23 9.54 -2.82
C LEU A 67 18.72 9.17 -2.79
N GLU A 68 19.20 8.49 -1.76
CA GLU A 68 20.58 8.05 -1.64
C GLU A 68 20.87 6.93 -2.66
N TRP A 69 21.81 7.17 -3.58
CA TRP A 69 22.14 6.23 -4.66
C TRP A 69 23.63 5.94 -4.77
N GLU A 70 24.50 6.92 -4.48
CA GLU A 70 25.94 6.77 -4.51
C GLU A 70 26.55 7.50 -3.30
N PRO A 71 27.60 6.95 -2.65
CA PRO A 71 28.32 5.71 -2.99
C PRO A 71 27.67 4.43 -2.43
N ARG A 72 26.58 4.56 -1.66
CA ARG A 72 25.88 3.45 -1.01
C ARG A 72 24.39 3.53 -1.29
N ILE A 73 23.73 2.38 -1.17
CA ILE A 73 22.30 2.24 -1.47
C ILE A 73 21.60 1.70 -0.23
N PRO A 74 20.77 2.50 0.45
CA PRO A 74 20.04 2.02 1.60
C PRO A 74 18.98 0.99 1.23
N LEU A 75 18.82 -0.01 2.08
CA LEU A 75 17.77 -1.01 2.05
C LEU A 75 16.99 -0.97 3.35
N GLY A 76 15.69 -1.24 3.27
CA GLY A 76 14.82 -1.34 4.44
C GLY A 76 13.46 -0.72 4.19
N ILE A 77 12.76 -0.44 5.30
CA ILE A 77 11.53 0.33 5.26
C ILE A 77 11.91 1.80 5.41
N PHE A 78 11.63 2.60 4.39
CA PHE A 78 11.92 4.03 4.41
C PHE A 78 10.82 4.83 5.11
N TYR A 79 9.57 4.43 4.88
CA TYR A 79 8.39 5.17 5.30
C TYR A 79 7.24 4.21 5.60
N ARG A 80 6.58 4.41 6.73
CA ARG A 80 5.36 3.69 7.13
C ARG A 80 4.40 4.64 7.83
N ASN A 81 3.36 5.08 7.13
CA ASN A 81 2.33 5.93 7.69
C ASN A 81 1.07 5.14 8.02
N THR A 82 0.63 5.19 9.28
CA THR A 82 -0.59 4.52 9.76
C THR A 82 -1.69 5.49 10.18
N MET A 83 -1.52 6.79 9.94
CA MET A 83 -2.52 7.82 10.21
C MET A 83 -3.60 7.89 9.15
N VAL A 84 -3.31 7.41 7.94
CA VAL A 84 -4.25 7.47 6.82
C VAL A 84 -5.15 6.25 6.86
N GLU A 85 -6.46 6.49 6.93
CA GLU A 85 -7.45 5.43 6.90
C GLU A 85 -7.44 4.71 5.53
N PRO A 86 -7.36 3.36 5.50
CA PRO A 86 -7.37 2.61 4.26
C PRO A 86 -8.72 2.70 3.55
N PHE A 87 -8.74 2.39 2.25
CA PHE A 87 -9.94 2.57 1.42
C PHE A 87 -11.13 1.71 1.88
N ASP A 88 -10.87 0.49 2.31
CA ASP A 88 -11.87 -0.45 2.80
C ASP A 88 -12.58 0.06 4.06
N ALA A 89 -11.86 0.65 5.01
CA ALA A 89 -12.45 1.30 6.19
C ALA A 89 -13.29 2.54 5.82
N ARG A 90 -12.85 3.33 4.83
CA ARG A 90 -13.65 4.45 4.30
C ARG A 90 -14.94 3.97 3.62
N ILE A 91 -14.88 2.86 2.88
CA ILE A 91 -16.06 2.26 2.24
C ILE A 91 -17.05 1.74 3.30
N GLU A 92 -16.57 1.13 4.38
CA GLU A 92 -17.44 0.67 5.47
C GLU A 92 -18.22 1.83 6.11
N LYS A 93 -17.61 3.02 6.23
CA LYS A 93 -18.31 4.23 6.73
C LYS A 93 -19.40 4.72 5.77
N ILE A 94 -19.19 4.59 4.47
CA ILE A 94 -20.15 5.00 3.43
C ILE A 94 -21.27 3.95 3.29
N MET A 95 -20.92 2.68 3.38
CA MET A 95 -21.83 1.54 3.24
C MET A 95 -21.61 0.57 4.42
N PRO A 96 -22.29 0.78 5.56
CA PRO A 96 -22.20 -0.11 6.70
C PRO A 96 -22.55 -1.56 6.32
N GLY A 97 -21.73 -2.51 6.73
CA GLY A 97 -21.84 -3.93 6.39
C GLY A 97 -21.09 -4.36 5.13
N TYR A 98 -20.33 -3.47 4.47
CA TYR A 98 -19.54 -3.80 3.29
C TYR A 98 -18.48 -4.86 3.58
N LEU A 99 -17.74 -4.73 4.69
CA LEU A 99 -16.69 -5.68 5.07
C LEU A 99 -17.26 -7.04 5.50
N ALA A 100 -18.43 -7.05 6.13
CA ALA A 100 -19.11 -8.28 6.54
C ALA A 100 -19.66 -9.05 5.32
N MET A 101 -20.25 -8.33 4.37
CA MET A 101 -20.85 -8.90 3.16
C MET A 101 -20.35 -8.14 1.93
N PRO A 102 -19.11 -8.37 1.46
CA PRO A 102 -18.59 -7.71 0.28
C PRO A 102 -19.33 -8.17 -0.98
N PRO A 103 -19.30 -7.39 -2.09
CA PRO A 103 -20.04 -7.71 -3.31
C PRO A 103 -19.81 -9.15 -3.81
N ALA A 104 -18.58 -9.66 -3.75
CA ALA A 104 -18.24 -11.02 -4.18
C ALA A 104 -18.92 -12.13 -3.35
N ARG A 105 -19.38 -11.83 -2.13
CA ARG A 105 -20.10 -12.77 -1.26
C ARG A 105 -21.60 -12.55 -1.23
N ARG A 106 -22.09 -11.44 -1.81
CA ARG A 106 -23.53 -11.16 -1.85
C ARG A 106 -24.19 -12.08 -2.88
N PRO A 107 -25.28 -12.79 -2.54
CA PRO A 107 -26.07 -13.45 -3.56
C PRO A 107 -26.57 -12.41 -4.56
N VAL A 108 -26.54 -12.73 -5.85
CA VAL A 108 -27.08 -11.86 -6.92
C VAL A 108 -28.49 -12.28 -7.33
N SER A 109 -28.87 -13.52 -7.01
CA SER A 109 -30.20 -14.08 -7.25
C SER A 109 -30.58 -15.10 -6.18
N VAL A 110 -31.89 -15.31 -6.02
CA VAL A 110 -32.48 -16.37 -5.20
C VAL A 110 -33.56 -17.05 -6.06
N ASN A 111 -33.48 -18.38 -6.18
CA ASN A 111 -34.40 -19.18 -7.01
C ASN A 111 -34.52 -18.67 -8.46
N GLY A 112 -33.40 -18.26 -9.05
CA GLY A 112 -33.35 -17.75 -10.43
C GLY A 112 -33.90 -16.33 -10.62
N ARG A 113 -34.30 -15.63 -9.55
CA ARG A 113 -34.77 -14.24 -9.59
C ARG A 113 -33.77 -13.29 -8.96
N ALA A 114 -33.59 -12.11 -9.55
CA ALA A 114 -32.75 -11.07 -8.98
C ALA A 114 -33.28 -10.64 -7.60
N LEU A 115 -32.38 -10.36 -6.65
CA LEU A 115 -32.74 -9.89 -5.32
C LEU A 115 -33.32 -8.48 -5.30
N THR A 116 -32.82 -7.62 -6.18
CA THR A 116 -33.22 -6.22 -6.27
C THR A 116 -34.20 -6.04 -7.42
N ASN A 117 -35.42 -5.58 -7.11
CA ASN A 117 -36.35 -5.11 -8.14
C ASN A 117 -35.97 -3.67 -8.53
N PRO A 118 -35.50 -3.42 -9.77
CA PRO A 118 -35.01 -2.09 -10.17
C PRO A 118 -36.11 -1.02 -10.12
N PHE A 119 -37.35 -1.35 -10.46
CA PHE A 119 -38.46 -0.39 -10.44
C PHE A 119 -38.84 0.02 -9.01
N GLN A 120 -38.66 -0.89 -8.05
CA GLN A 120 -38.85 -0.57 -6.64
C GLN A 120 -37.67 0.24 -6.09
N ALA A 121 -36.44 -0.15 -6.43
CA ALA A 121 -35.21 0.48 -5.93
C ALA A 121 -35.03 1.91 -6.44
N PHE A 122 -35.46 2.21 -7.67
CA PHE A 122 -35.33 3.52 -8.31
C PHE A 122 -36.69 4.21 -8.50
N ARG A 123 -37.67 3.93 -7.63
CA ARG A 123 -39.04 4.46 -7.72
C ARG A 123 -39.11 6.00 -7.78
N ASP A 124 -38.15 6.67 -7.16
CA ASP A 124 -37.99 8.13 -7.11
C ASP A 124 -37.44 8.72 -8.42
N ARG A 125 -36.97 7.87 -9.34
CA ARG A 125 -36.34 8.25 -10.62
C ARG A 125 -37.10 7.72 -11.83
N LEU A 126 -38.30 7.19 -11.63
CA LEU A 126 -39.16 6.75 -12.73
C LEU A 126 -39.74 7.96 -13.45
N VAL A 127 -39.47 8.08 -14.75
CA VAL A 127 -40.11 9.05 -15.62
C VAL A 127 -41.46 8.47 -16.05
N GLN A 128 -42.56 9.16 -15.76
CA GLN A 128 -43.87 8.79 -16.28
C GLN A 128 -43.92 9.14 -17.76
N THR A 129 -43.94 8.12 -18.62
CA THR A 129 -44.19 8.22 -20.06
C THR A 129 -45.65 8.00 -20.39
#